data_AF-A0A3N5XAY2-F1
#
_entry.id   AF-A0A3N5XAY2-F1
#
_cell.length_a   1.000
_cell.length_b   1.000
_cell.length_c   1.000
_cell.angle_alpha   90.00
_cell.angle_beta   90.00
_cell.angle_gamma   90.00
#
_symmetry.space_group_name_H-M   'P 1'
#
loop_
_entity.id
_entity.type
_entity.pdbx_description
1 polymer ?
#
loop_
_entity_poly.entity_id
_entity_poly.type
_entity_poly.pdbx_seq_one_letter_code
_entity_poly.pdbx_strand_id
1 'polypeptide(L)' 'WFLNNIQAGVTYINRQAGATTGAWPGYQAFGGWKGSGSTGKAGGSLYYLPQFMREQSRTIVS' A
#
# COMPACT_ATOMS: atom_id res chain seq x y z
N TRP A 1 3.70 -19.51 12.28
CA TRP A 1 3.58 -18.46 13.32
C TRP A 1 3.82 -17.06 12.77
N PHE A 2 4.98 -16.75 12.18
CA PHE A 2 5.36 -15.39 11.74
C PHE A 2 4.29 -14.64 10.92
N LEU A 3 3.84 -15.19 9.79
CA LEU A 3 2.83 -14.54 8.93
C LEU A 3 1.47 -14.30 9.61
N ASN A 4 1.15 -15.04 10.66
CA ASN A 4 -0.10 -14.86 11.41
C ASN A 4 0.01 -13.79 12.49
N ASN A 5 1.22 -13.34 12.84
CA ASN A 5 1.47 -12.45 13.98
C ASN A 5 2.17 -11.14 13.60
N ILE A 6 2.84 -11.09 12.44
CA ILE A 6 3.58 -9.91 12.01
C ILE A 6 2.64 -8.74 11.72
N GLN A 7 3.01 -7.56 12.22
CA GLN A 7 2.29 -6.32 12.00
C GLN A 7 3.19 -5.30 11.30
N ALA A 8 3.33 -5.45 9.99
CA ALA A 8 4.10 -4.57 9.13
C ALA A 8 3.29 -4.26 7.86
N GLY A 9 3.52 -3.08 7.27
CA GLY A 9 2.83 -2.71 6.03
C GLY A 9 3.34 -3.48 4.80
N VAL A 10 4.61 -3.91 4.82
CA VAL A 10 5.18 -4.81 3.80
C VAL A 10 6.03 -5.86 4.48
N THR A 11 5.85 -7.13 4.07
CA THR A 11 6.62 -8.27 4.60
C THR A 11 7.24 -9.03 3.44
N TYR A 12 8.53 -9.34 3.55
CA TYR A 12 9.27 -10.16 2.59
C TYR A 12 9.73 -11.45 3.26
N ILE A 13 9.69 -12.57 2.54
CA ILE A 13 10.06 -13.89 3.06
C ILE A 13 10.91 -14.62 2.01
N ASN A 14 12.06 -15.16 2.43
CA ASN A 14 12.91 -16.05 1.63
C ASN A 14 13.17 -15.56 0.18
N ARG A 15 13.52 -14.27 0.01
CA ARG A 15 13.83 -13.70 -1.30
C ARG A 15 15.33 -13.63 -1.57
N GLN A 16 15.70 -13.70 -2.85
CA GLN A 16 17.08 -13.78 -3.32
C GLN A 16 17.94 -12.54 -3.02
N ALA A 17 17.36 -11.34 -3.00
CA ALA A 17 18.08 -10.10 -2.74
C ALA A 17 17.20 -9.06 -2.07
N GLY A 18 17.75 -8.28 -1.13
CA GLY A 18 17.03 -7.28 -0.34
C GLY A 18 16.15 -7.93 0.72
N ALA A 19 16.64 -8.01 1.97
CA ALA A 19 15.91 -8.69 3.05
C ALA A 19 14.59 -7.97 3.39
N THR A 20 14.60 -6.64 3.43
CA THR A 20 13.43 -5.80 3.75
C THR A 20 13.30 -4.57 2.84
N THR A 21 14.16 -4.47 1.83
CA THR A 21 14.31 -3.30 0.95
C THR A 21 14.10 -3.68 -0.52
N GLY A 22 14.08 -2.68 -1.40
CA GLY A 22 13.90 -2.90 -2.84
C GLY A 22 12.46 -3.23 -3.22
N ALA A 23 11.50 -2.47 -2.69
CA ALA A 23 10.12 -2.48 -3.16
C ALA A 23 10.05 -1.86 -4.56
N TRP A 24 9.40 -2.53 -5.51
CA TRP A 24 9.25 -2.04 -6.87
C TRP A 24 7.79 -1.59 -7.12
N PRO A 25 7.56 -0.39 -7.70
CA PRO A 25 6.21 0.14 -7.95
C PRO A 25 5.32 -0.84 -8.72
N GLY A 26 4.10 -1.08 -8.27
CA GLY A 26 3.17 -2.02 -8.92
C GLY A 26 3.38 -3.50 -8.58
N TYR A 27 4.51 -3.91 -8.00
CA TYR A 27 4.71 -5.27 -7.47
C TYR A 27 4.59 -5.32 -5.95
N GLN A 28 5.26 -4.39 -5.27
CA GLN A 28 5.17 -4.25 -3.82
C GLN A 28 4.74 -2.83 -3.49
N ALA A 29 3.42 -2.66 -3.35
CA ALA A 29 2.83 -1.48 -2.75
C ALA A 29 3.53 -1.18 -1.40
N PHE A 30 4.24 -0.06 -1.31
CA PHE A 30 5.10 0.24 -0.16
C PHE A 30 4.46 1.25 0.80
N GLY A 31 4.26 0.83 2.04
CA GLY A 31 3.66 1.65 3.10
C GLY A 31 3.82 0.99 4.46
N GLY A 32 3.54 1.74 5.53
CA GLY A 32 3.68 1.26 6.91
C GLY A 32 2.33 1.01 7.61
N TRP A 33 2.41 0.39 8.78
CA TRP A 33 1.31 0.20 9.72
C TRP A 33 1.68 0.84 11.08
N LYS A 34 0.70 1.15 11.92
CA LYS A 34 0.83 1.89 13.20
C LYS A 34 1.41 3.29 12.93
N GLY A 35 2.38 3.74 13.72
CA GLY A 35 3.02 5.05 13.53
C GLY A 35 3.83 5.19 12.23
N SER A 36 4.05 4.12 11.48
CA SER A 36 4.83 4.15 10.24
C SER A 36 4.00 4.48 8.98
N GLY A 37 2.71 4.79 9.13
CA GLY A 37 1.84 5.18 8.03
C GLY A 37 0.64 5.99 8.52
N SER A 38 0.09 6.83 7.65
CA SER A 38 -1.02 7.73 8.00
C SER A 38 -2.35 7.32 7.37
N THR A 39 -2.34 6.93 6.09
CA THR A 39 -3.58 6.68 5.33
C THR A 39 -3.91 5.20 5.13
N GLY A 40 -2.95 4.32 5.41
CA GLY A 40 -3.04 2.89 5.10
C GLY A 40 -3.06 2.59 3.60
N LYS A 41 -2.86 3.59 2.72
CA LYS A 41 -2.76 3.40 1.27
C LYS A 41 -1.30 3.55 0.86
N ALA A 42 -0.70 2.42 0.54
CA ALA A 42 0.71 2.32 0.20
C ALA A 42 1.06 3.00 -1.14
N GLY A 43 2.26 3.57 -1.23
CA GLY A 43 2.84 4.13 -2.45
C GLY A 43 3.02 3.07 -3.53
N GLY A 44 2.77 3.45 -4.79
CA GLY A 44 2.84 2.52 -5.93
C GLY A 44 1.73 1.46 -5.94
N SER A 45 0.71 1.59 -5.08
CA SER A 45 -0.51 0.79 -5.11
C SER A 45 -1.59 1.43 -5.97
N LEU A 46 -2.59 0.63 -6.35
CA LEU A 46 -3.80 1.10 -7.05
C LEU A 46 -4.60 2.13 -6.24
N TYR A 47 -4.44 2.13 -4.91
CA TYR A 47 -5.16 3.02 -4.01
C TYR A 47 -4.38 4.29 -3.69
N TYR A 48 -3.17 4.45 -4.20
CA TYR A 48 -2.34 5.60 -3.87
C TYR A 48 -2.89 6.89 -4.49
N LEU A 49 -3.16 6.86 -5.79
CA LEU A 49 -3.61 8.03 -6.56
C LEU A 49 -4.99 8.57 -6.10
N PRO A 50 -6.00 7.72 -5.82
CA PRO A 50 -7.31 8.21 -5.35
C PRO A 50 -7.28 9.06 -4.09
N GLN A 51 -6.26 8.95 -3.24
CA GLN A 51 -6.10 9.81 -2.05
C GLN A 51 -5.98 11.29 -2.38
N PHE A 52 -5.55 11.60 -3.61
CA PHE A 52 -5.35 12.97 -4.09
C PHE A 52 -6.47 13.40 -5.05
N MET A 53 -7.51 12.57 -5.22
CA MET A 53 -8.64 12.85 -6.09
C MET A 53 -9.89 13.18 -5.26
N ARG A 54 -10.86 13.85 -5.90
CA ARG A 54 -12.18 14.08 -5.32
C ARG A 54 -13.21 13.29 -6.12
N GLU A 55 -13.90 12.37 -5.44
CA GLU A 55 -15.02 11.65 -6.06
C GLU A 55 -16.19 12.61 -6.34
N GLN A 56 -16.84 12.43 -7.49
CA GLN A 56 -18.03 13.18 -7.85
C GLN A 56 -18.92 12.34 -8.74
N SER A 57 -20.18 12.15 -8.33
CA SER A 57 -21.25 11.64 -9.19
C SER A 57 -22.16 12.79 -9.62
N ARG A 58 -22.50 12.87 -10.91
CA ARG A 58 -23.41 13.89 -11.45
C ARG A 58 -24.45 13.20 -12.32
N THR A 59 -25.72 13.40 -11.98
CA THR A 59 -26.86 12.94 -12.77
C THR A 59 -27.68 14.15 -13.17
N ILE A 60 -28.01 14.24 -14.47
CA ILE A 60 -28.84 15.31 -15.05
C ILE A 60 -29.99 14.60 -15.76
N VAL A 61 -31.23 14.94 -15.40
CA VAL A 61 -32.46 14.44 -16.05
C VAL A 61 -33.18 15.65 -16.65
N SER A 62 -33.60 15.53 -17.90
CA SER A 62 -34.35 16.54 -18.67
C SER A 62 -35.80 16.14 -18.85
#